data_AF-A0A7Y4QP74-F1
#
_entry.id   AF-A0A7Y4QP74-F1
#
_cell.length_a   1.000
_cell.length_b   1.000
_cell.length_c   1.000
_cell.angle_alpha   90.00
_cell.angle_beta   90.00
_cell.angle_gamma   90.00
#
_symmetry.space_group_name_H-M   'P 1'
#
loop_
_entity.id
_entity.type
_entity.pdbx_description
1 polymer ?
#
loop_
_entity_poly.entity_id
_entity_poly.type
_entity_poly.pdbx_seq_one_letter_code
_entity_poly.pdbx_strand_id
1 'polypeptide(L)'
;MNASQFQSDCRNAFRFLEDHYKCSIVQPPPDERLPEWLRGLELHYQNTTTEIIIHFEPLDAVPVIHIRRRGADRNSHSLGVLLLVKDPGLHSLTSKKAGHPLRDPTVMLELYAHALRTAGDDVLRGDFTIFPKLDEMRMALNQKRLQGG
;
A
#
# COMPACT_ATOMS: atom_id res chain seq x y z
N MET A 1 9.10 3.95 14.97
CA MET A 1 9.98 3.21 14.05
C MET A 1 10.93 4.21 13.39
N ASN A 2 12.21 3.88 13.20
CA ASN A 2 13.15 4.75 12.47
C ASN A 2 13.25 4.31 10.99
N ALA A 3 13.83 5.15 10.13
CA ALA A 3 13.93 4.89 8.69
C ALA A 3 14.67 3.59 8.34
N SER A 4 15.78 3.29 9.01
CA SER A 4 16.56 2.08 8.72
C SER A 4 15.78 0.81 9.07
N GLN A 5 15.09 0.81 10.22
CA GLN A 5 14.23 -0.29 10.63
C GLN A 5 13.07 -0.46 9.64
N PHE A 6 12.40 0.63 9.29
CA PHE A 6 11.28 0.61 8.34
C PHE A 6 11.69 0.02 6.98
N GLN A 7 12.81 0.47 6.42
CA GLN A 7 13.30 -0.05 5.14
C GLN A 7 13.66 -1.54 5.22
N SER A 8 14.31 -1.96 6.32
CA SER A 8 14.63 -3.37 6.55
C SER A 8 13.36 -4.22 6.60
N ASP A 9 12.37 -3.80 7.39
CA ASP A 9 11.12 -4.54 7.56
C ASP A 9 10.30 -4.59 6.26
N CYS A 10 10.26 -3.49 5.51
CA CYS A 10 9.64 -3.47 4.18
C CYS A 10 10.32 -4.45 3.23
N ARG A 11 11.66 -4.44 3.17
CA ARG A 11 12.41 -5.36 2.29
C ARG A 11 12.18 -6.81 2.65
N ASN A 12 12.10 -7.13 3.95
CA ASN A 12 11.86 -8.48 4.40
C ASN A 12 10.43 -8.94 4.07
N ALA A 13 9.42 -8.15 4.43
CA ALA A 13 8.02 -8.49 4.22
C ALA A 13 7.64 -8.54 2.72
N PHE A 14 8.17 -7.61 1.92
CA PHE A 14 7.80 -7.44 0.51
C PHE A 14 8.83 -8.00 -0.47
N ARG A 15 9.79 -8.81 -0.02
CA ARG A 15 10.81 -9.47 -0.87
C ARG A 15 10.20 -10.19 -2.07
N PHE A 16 8.99 -10.75 -1.91
CA PHE A 16 8.27 -11.44 -2.97
C PHE A 16 8.02 -10.55 -4.22
N LEU A 17 7.96 -9.23 -4.07
CA LEU A 17 7.83 -8.30 -5.20
C LEU A 17 9.04 -8.38 -6.14
N GLU A 18 10.25 -8.50 -5.60
CA GLU A 18 11.48 -8.67 -6.38
C GLU A 18 11.55 -10.09 -6.95
N ASP A 19 11.36 -11.10 -6.08
CA ASP A 19 11.55 -12.51 -6.42
C ASP A 19 10.54 -12.99 -7.49
N HIS A 20 9.25 -12.64 -7.33
CA HIS A 20 8.14 -13.16 -8.14
C HIS A 20 7.64 -12.19 -9.21
N TYR A 21 7.60 -10.88 -8.92
CA TYR A 21 6.98 -9.89 -9.80
C TYR A 21 7.98 -8.99 -10.53
N LYS A 22 9.28 -9.26 -10.35
CA LYS A 22 10.39 -8.54 -11.01
C LYS A 22 10.35 -7.03 -10.75
N CYS A 23 9.85 -6.65 -9.57
CA CYS A 23 9.95 -5.28 -9.11
C CYS A 23 11.39 -4.97 -8.72
N SER A 24 11.79 -3.72 -8.92
CA SER A 24 13.02 -3.14 -8.38
C SER A 24 12.68 -1.98 -7.47
N ILE A 25 13.50 -1.73 -6.46
CA ILE A 25 13.36 -0.54 -5.63
C ILE A 25 13.86 0.68 -6.41
N VAL A 26 13.02 1.71 -6.49
CA VAL A 26 13.33 2.96 -7.19
C VAL A 26 13.24 4.14 -6.23
N GLN A 27 13.86 5.26 -6.62
CA GLN A 27 13.67 6.51 -5.91
C GLN A 27 12.37 7.18 -6.41
N PRO A 28 11.58 7.80 -5.52
CA PRO A 28 10.44 8.60 -5.94
C PRO A 28 10.88 9.73 -6.89
N PRO A 29 10.00 10.13 -7.83
CA PRO A 29 10.18 11.33 -8.64
C PRO A 29 10.52 12.55 -7.77
N PRO A 30 11.37 13.50 -8.23
CA PRO A 30 11.79 14.64 -7.41
C PRO A 30 10.65 15.46 -6.80
N ASP A 31 9.52 15.54 -7.50
CA ASP A 31 8.31 16.27 -7.13
C ASP A 31 7.38 15.49 -6.19
N GLU A 32 7.64 14.20 -5.97
CA GLU A 32 6.91 13.33 -5.03
C GLU A 32 7.74 12.98 -3.79
N ARG A 33 8.99 13.46 -3.72
CA ARG A 33 9.87 13.20 -2.57
C ARG A 33 9.29 13.74 -1.28
N LEU A 34 9.22 12.88 -0.27
CA LEU A 34 8.87 13.29 1.07
C LEU A 34 9.82 14.38 1.62
N PRO A 35 9.32 15.24 2.52
CA PRO A 35 10.15 16.15 3.30
C PRO A 35 11.34 15.44 3.95
N GLU A 36 12.44 16.15 4.15
CA GLU A 36 13.69 15.55 4.64
C GLU A 36 13.55 14.80 5.97
N TRP A 37 12.72 15.29 6.89
CA TRP A 37 12.45 14.66 8.18
C TRP A 37 11.65 13.34 8.09
N LEU A 38 11.05 13.05 6.93
CA LEU A 38 10.38 11.79 6.59
C LEU A 38 11.21 10.92 5.65
N ARG A 39 12.41 11.37 5.24
CA ARG A 39 13.23 10.63 4.29
C ARG A 39 13.54 9.24 4.83
N GLY A 40 13.31 8.23 4.00
CA GLY A 40 13.54 6.83 4.33
C GLY A 40 12.41 6.15 5.08
N LEU A 41 11.29 6.84 5.34
CA LEU A 41 10.01 6.26 5.76
C LEU A 41 9.09 5.94 4.57
N GLU A 42 9.68 5.74 3.39
CA GLU A 42 9.00 5.39 2.15
C GLU A 42 9.88 4.47 1.30
N LEU A 43 9.25 3.53 0.59
CA LEU A 43 9.89 2.60 -0.33
C LEU A 43 9.00 2.38 -1.55
N HIS A 44 9.57 2.54 -2.74
CA HIS A 44 8.88 2.34 -4.02
C HIS A 44 9.40 1.07 -4.68
N TYR A 45 8.52 0.10 -4.90
CA TYR A 45 8.77 -1.06 -5.74
C TYR A 45 8.11 -0.87 -7.10
N GLN A 46 8.83 -1.16 -8.17
CA GLN A 46 8.32 -0.90 -9.51
C GLN A 46 8.73 -2.00 -10.49
N ASN A 47 7.78 -2.51 -11.27
CA ASN A 47 8.07 -3.34 -12.44
C ASN A 47 7.67 -2.62 -13.75
N THR A 48 7.46 -3.36 -14.84
CA THR A 48 7.12 -2.75 -16.15
C THR A 48 5.73 -2.12 -16.17
N THR A 49 4.77 -2.62 -15.38
CA THR A 49 3.36 -2.21 -15.42
C THR A 49 2.88 -1.54 -14.14
N THR A 50 3.51 -1.83 -13.01
CA THR A 50 2.97 -1.57 -11.67
C THR A 50 4.00 -0.88 -10.78
N GLU A 51 3.52 0.03 -9.94
CA GLU A 51 4.26 0.67 -8.86
C GLU A 51 3.53 0.41 -7.53
N ILE A 52 4.29 -0.02 -6.51
CA ILE A 52 3.84 -0.21 -5.14
C ILE A 52 4.62 0.76 -4.26
N ILE A 53 3.90 1.65 -3.58
CA ILE A 53 4.45 2.66 -2.69
C ILE A 53 4.09 2.24 -1.27
N ILE A 54 5.11 2.09 -0.43
CA ILE A 54 4.95 1.73 0.98
C ILE A 54 5.52 2.88 1.79
N HIS A 55 4.70 3.58 2.57
CA HIS A 55 5.16 4.65 3.43
C HIS A 55 4.62 4.52 4.86
N PHE A 56 5.34 5.10 5.82
CA PHE A 56 4.96 5.09 7.22
C PHE A 56 4.28 6.41 7.58
N GLU A 57 3.05 6.35 8.09
CA GLU A 57 2.30 7.50 8.62
C GLU A 57 2.67 7.72 10.09
N PRO A 58 3.47 8.76 10.44
CA PRO A 58 4.02 8.87 11.79
C PRO A 58 2.96 9.23 12.84
N LEU A 59 1.95 10.03 12.46
CA LEU A 59 0.87 10.45 13.36
C LEU A 59 0.03 9.27 13.82
N ASP A 60 -0.17 8.31 12.92
CA ASP A 60 -0.94 7.12 13.17
C ASP A 60 -0.09 5.91 13.59
N ALA A 61 1.23 6.03 13.45
CA ALA A 61 2.22 4.97 13.66
C ALA A 61 1.92 3.68 12.86
N VAL A 62 1.43 3.82 11.62
CA VAL A 62 1.07 2.67 10.77
C VAL A 62 1.72 2.75 9.38
N PRO A 63 2.04 1.61 8.75
CA PRO A 63 2.36 1.58 7.34
C PRO A 63 1.10 1.73 6.48
N VAL A 64 1.26 2.34 5.31
CA VAL A 64 0.25 2.47 4.27
C VAL A 64 0.84 2.01 2.95
N ILE A 65 0.04 1.28 2.17
CA ILE A 65 0.44 0.73 0.88
C ILE A 65 -0.47 1.29 -0.20
N HIS A 66 0.13 1.85 -1.25
CA HIS A 66 -0.53 2.33 -2.44
C HIS A 66 -0.07 1.55 -3.67
N ILE A 67 -1.00 1.35 -4.60
CA ILE A 67 -0.79 0.61 -5.84
C ILE A 67 -1.15 1.53 -7.00
N ARG A 68 -0.27 1.61 -7.99
CA ARG A 68 -0.41 2.50 -9.15
C ARG A 68 -0.05 1.77 -10.44
N ARG A 69 -0.72 2.15 -11.52
CA ARG A 69 -0.34 1.75 -12.88
C ARG A 69 0.77 2.65 -13.41
N ARG A 70 1.82 2.04 -13.94
CA ARG A 70 2.95 2.78 -14.54
C ARG A 70 2.51 3.47 -15.84
N GLY A 71 2.90 4.74 -16.00
CA GLY A 71 2.84 5.48 -17.27
C GLY A 71 1.48 5.98 -17.74
N ALA A 72 0.38 5.66 -17.06
CA ALA A 72 -0.98 6.00 -17.53
C ALA A 72 -1.65 7.12 -16.71
N ASP A 73 -1.34 7.26 -15.42
CA ASP A 73 -1.74 8.37 -14.56
C ASP A 73 -0.94 8.38 -13.23
N ARG A 74 -1.19 9.36 -12.37
CA ARG A 74 -0.71 9.40 -10.98
C ARG A 74 -1.74 8.87 -9.98
N ASN A 75 -2.82 8.24 -10.46
CA ASN A 75 -3.82 7.72 -9.54
C ASN A 75 -3.23 6.51 -8.83
N SER A 76 -3.35 6.54 -7.51
CA SER A 76 -2.98 5.43 -6.67
C SER A 76 -4.19 4.97 -5.86
N HIS A 77 -4.27 3.67 -5.66
CA HIS A 77 -5.29 3.04 -4.84
C HIS A 77 -4.64 2.45 -3.60
N SER A 78 -5.21 2.72 -2.43
CA SER A 78 -4.71 2.09 -1.20
C SER A 78 -5.04 0.60 -1.20
N LEU A 79 -4.12 -0.21 -0.65
CA LEU A 79 -4.35 -1.63 -0.44
C LEU A 79 -5.63 -1.88 0.35
N GLY A 80 -5.92 -1.04 1.35
CA GLY A 80 -7.17 -1.13 2.11
C GLY A 80 -8.43 -1.10 1.25
N VAL A 81 -8.47 -0.27 0.20
CA VAL A 81 -9.60 -0.20 -0.74
C VAL A 81 -9.64 -1.42 -1.66
N LEU A 82 -8.48 -1.91 -2.12
CA LEU A 82 -8.40 -3.18 -2.86
C LEU A 82 -8.99 -4.33 -2.03
N LEU A 83 -8.61 -4.44 -0.75
CA LEU A 83 -9.10 -5.47 0.15
C LEU A 83 -10.61 -5.34 0.39
N LEU A 84 -11.15 -4.13 0.59
CA LEU A 84 -12.61 -3.94 0.70
C LEU A 84 -13.39 -4.51 -0.50
N VAL A 85 -12.78 -4.49 -1.69
CA VAL A 85 -13.44 -4.93 -2.92
C VAL A 85 -13.22 -6.41 -3.20
N LYS A 86 -12.01 -6.93 -2.99
CA LYS A 86 -11.61 -8.29 -3.37
C LYS A 86 -11.65 -9.30 -2.22
N ASP A 87 -11.34 -8.87 -1.00
CA ASP A 87 -11.31 -9.73 0.18
C ASP A 87 -11.63 -8.93 1.46
N PRO A 88 -12.92 -8.72 1.75
CA PRO A 88 -13.35 -7.96 2.93
C PRO A 88 -12.88 -8.60 4.24
N GLY A 89 -12.65 -9.92 4.28
CA GLY A 89 -12.16 -10.62 5.46
C GLY A 89 -10.73 -10.19 5.82
N LEU A 90 -9.86 -10.11 4.81
CA LEU A 90 -8.52 -9.54 4.97
C LEU A 90 -8.55 -8.05 5.30
N HIS A 91 -9.52 -7.29 4.77
CA HIS A 91 -9.67 -5.87 5.13
C HIS A 91 -9.88 -5.69 6.64
N SER A 92 -10.75 -6.49 7.27
CA SER A 92 -10.99 -6.44 8.71
C SER A 92 -9.74 -6.69 9.55
N LEU A 93 -8.85 -7.59 9.10
CA LEU A 93 -7.58 -7.88 9.78
C LEU A 93 -6.58 -6.73 9.70
N THR A 94 -6.74 -5.87 8.69
CA THR A 94 -5.91 -4.69 8.46
C THR A 94 -6.53 -3.37 8.96
N SER A 95 -7.78 -3.40 9.42
CA SER A 95 -8.54 -2.20 9.79
C SER A 95 -8.39 -1.87 11.27
N LYS A 96 -8.05 -0.60 11.58
CA LYS A 96 -7.96 -0.05 12.95
C LYS A 96 -9.23 -0.24 13.79
N LYS A 97 -10.38 -0.53 13.17
CA LYS A 97 -11.69 -0.68 13.84
C LYS A 97 -11.95 -2.10 14.36
N ALA A 98 -11.27 -3.11 13.85
CA ALA A 98 -11.25 -4.40 14.53
C ALA A 98 -10.36 -4.18 15.75
N GLY A 99 -10.85 -4.40 16.97
CA GLY A 99 -10.16 -4.14 18.24
C GLY A 99 -8.91 -4.99 18.49
N HIS A 100 -8.11 -5.24 17.45
CA HIS A 100 -6.88 -6.00 17.46
C HIS A 100 -5.70 -5.11 17.88
N PRO A 101 -4.88 -5.57 18.83
CA PRO A 101 -3.76 -4.81 19.40
C PRO A 101 -2.53 -4.75 18.47
N LEU A 102 -2.71 -4.88 17.15
CA LEU A 102 -1.62 -4.82 16.17
C LEU A 102 -1.16 -3.37 16.00
N ARG A 103 -0.43 -2.88 17.02
CA ARG A 103 0.29 -1.60 16.99
C ARG A 103 1.75 -1.78 16.56
N ASP A 104 2.21 -3.01 16.38
CA ASP A 104 3.55 -3.28 15.89
C ASP A 104 3.58 -3.11 14.37
N PRO A 105 4.27 -2.07 13.85
CA PRO A 105 4.27 -1.82 12.41
C PRO A 105 4.97 -2.92 11.61
N THR A 106 5.88 -3.70 12.22
CA THR A 106 6.55 -4.82 11.55
C THR A 106 5.54 -5.93 11.25
N VAL A 107 4.70 -6.30 12.24
CA VAL A 107 3.62 -7.28 12.04
C VAL A 107 2.60 -6.79 11.03
N MET A 108 2.30 -5.48 11.04
CA MET A 108 1.40 -4.89 10.03
C MET A 108 1.97 -5.02 8.61
N LEU A 109 3.28 -4.78 8.42
CA LEU A 109 3.93 -4.94 7.11
C LEU A 109 3.81 -6.38 6.60
N GLU A 110 3.98 -7.38 7.47
CA GLU A 110 3.82 -8.80 7.10
C GLU A 110 2.38 -9.13 6.69
N LEU A 111 1.39 -8.64 7.44
CA LEU A 111 -0.03 -8.83 7.10
C LEU A 111 -0.39 -8.13 5.79
N TYR A 112 0.10 -6.91 5.57
CA TYR A 112 -0.11 -6.20 4.32
C TYR A 112 0.57 -6.88 3.14
N ALA A 113 1.78 -7.42 3.32
CA ALA A 113 2.46 -8.20 2.30
C ALA A 113 1.68 -9.45 1.92
N HIS A 114 1.17 -10.19 2.92
CA HIS A 114 0.31 -11.35 2.69
C HIS A 114 -1.00 -10.97 1.97
N ALA A 115 -1.63 -9.88 2.40
CA ALA A 115 -2.88 -9.41 1.81
C ALA A 115 -2.68 -8.93 0.36
N LEU A 116 -1.59 -8.20 0.08
CA LEU A 116 -1.23 -7.79 -1.27
C LEU A 116 -0.93 -8.99 -2.17
N ARG A 117 -0.21 -9.99 -1.67
CA ARG A 117 0.08 -11.21 -2.42
C ARG A 117 -1.19 -12.00 -2.77
N THR A 118 -2.17 -12.02 -1.87
CA THR A 118 -3.40 -12.81 -2.03
C THR A 118 -4.43 -12.08 -2.89
N ALA A 119 -4.69 -10.81 -2.59
CA ALA A 119 -5.74 -10.02 -3.25
C ALA A 119 -5.22 -9.20 -4.44
N GLY A 120 -3.91 -9.01 -4.58
CA GLY A 120 -3.32 -8.14 -5.61
C GLY A 120 -2.49 -8.84 -6.68
N ASP A 121 -2.50 -10.18 -6.79
CA ASP A 121 -1.69 -10.90 -7.80
C ASP A 121 -1.98 -10.44 -9.24
N ASP A 122 -3.25 -10.20 -9.58
CA ASP A 122 -3.70 -9.66 -10.87
C ASP A 122 -3.07 -8.29 -11.15
N VAL A 123 -3.19 -7.36 -10.20
CA VAL A 123 -2.68 -6.01 -10.33
C VAL A 123 -1.15 -6.02 -10.44
N LEU A 124 -0.46 -6.85 -9.64
CA LEU A 124 0.99 -7.01 -9.70
C LEU A 124 1.48 -7.60 -11.03
N ARG A 125 0.63 -8.36 -11.73
CA ARG A 125 0.87 -8.86 -13.10
C ARG A 125 0.48 -7.85 -14.19
N GLY A 126 -0.09 -6.70 -13.81
CA GLY A 126 -0.50 -5.64 -14.72
C GLY A 126 -1.93 -5.75 -15.24
N ASP A 127 -2.77 -6.59 -14.63
CA ASP A 127 -4.21 -6.57 -14.87
C ASP A 127 -4.88 -5.51 -13.96
N PHE A 128 -5.28 -4.40 -14.57
CA PHE A 128 -5.89 -3.26 -13.90
C PHE A 128 -7.41 -3.17 -14.10
N THR A 129 -8.06 -4.25 -14.54
CA THR A 129 -9.52 -4.27 -14.76
C THR A 129 -10.33 -3.93 -13.51
N ILE A 130 -9.75 -4.12 -12.31
CA ILE A 130 -10.39 -3.77 -11.04
C ILE A 130 -10.37 -2.27 -10.72
N PHE A 131 -9.49 -1.46 -11.32
CA PHE A 131 -9.25 -0.06 -10.95
C PHE A 131 -10.51 0.82 -11.00
N PRO A 132 -11.38 0.75 -12.03
CA PRO A 132 -12.63 1.52 -12.06
C PRO A 132 -13.50 1.27 -10.82
N LYS A 133 -13.58 0.03 -10.36
CA LYS A 133 -14.34 -0.33 -9.14
C LYS A 133 -13.69 0.21 -7.86
N LEU A 134 -12.36 0.29 -7.84
CA LEU A 134 -11.63 0.92 -6.72
C LEU A 134 -11.90 2.43 -6.67
N ASP A 135 -12.01 3.09 -7.82
CA ASP A 135 -12.37 4.51 -7.90
C ASP A 135 -13.77 4.79 -7.39
N GLU A 136 -14.76 3.99 -7.81
CA GLU A 136 -16.13 4.07 -7.32
C GLU A 136 -16.19 3.92 -5.79
N MET A 137 -15.48 2.92 -5.25
CA MET A 137 -15.42 2.68 -3.81
C MET A 137 -14.76 3.85 -3.07
N ARG A 138 -13.65 4.39 -3.60
CA ARG A 138 -12.97 5.55 -3.03
C ARG A 138 -13.89 6.77 -2.97
N MET A 139 -14.61 7.04 -4.06
CA MET A 139 -15.59 8.15 -4.10
C MET A 139 -16.72 7.96 -3.08
N ALA A 140 -17.27 6.76 -2.98
CA ALA A 140 -18.32 6.44 -2.01
C ALA A 140 -17.85 6.61 -0.55
N LEU A 141 -16.62 6.19 -0.23
CA LEU A 141 -16.02 6.36 1.10
C LEU A 141 -15.81 7.85 1.44
N ASN A 142 -15.36 8.65 0.47
CA ASN A 142 -15.19 10.08 0.65
C ASN A 142 -16.53 10.78 0.90
N GLN A 143 -17.58 10.44 0.14
CA GLN A 143 -18.93 10.99 0.36
C GLN A 143 -19.48 10.62 1.74
N LYS A 144 -19.33 9.38 2.19
CA LYS A 144 -19.76 8.95 3.53
C LYS A 144 -19.04 9.71 4.65
N ARG A 145 -17.74 10.00 4.49
CA ARG A 145 -16.98 10.82 5.45
C ARG A 145 -17.51 12.25 5.55
N LEU A 146 -17.94 12.83 4.44
CA LEU A 146 -18.49 14.20 4.40
C LEU A 146 -19.90 14.30 4.98
N GLN A 147 -20.67 13.20 5.01
CA GLN A 147 -22.04 13.17 5.52
C GLN A 147 -22.15 12.74 6.99
N GLY A 148 -21.09 12.14 7.56
CA GLY A 148 -21.07 11.58 8.92
C GLY A 148 -20.04 12.24 9.85
N GLY A 149 -19.58 13.45 9.52
CA GLY A 149 -18.70 14.29 10.34
C GLY A 149 -19.47 15.41 11.01
#